data_AF-A0ABD1ASV5-F1
#
_entry.id   AF-A0ABD1ASV5-F1
#
_cell.length_a   1.000
_cell.length_b   1.000
_cell.length_c   1.000
_cell.angle_alpha   90.00
_cell.angle_beta   90.00
_cell.angle_gamma   90.00
#
_symmetry.space_group_name_H-M   'P 1'
#
loop_
_entity.id
_entity.type
_entity.pdbx_description
1 polymer ?
#
loop_
_entity_poly.entity_id
_entity_poly.type
_entity_poly.pdbx_seq_one_letter_code
_entity_poly.pdbx_strand_id
1 'polypeptide(L)'
;MWRLRTGTEAGQDPHLFSTNNYLGRQIWKFDANAGSQEELAEVEEARRNFTDNRTSFKASADLLWRMQFLWEKKFEQKIRRVRLDDAEKITHEDAKTTLRRGLLYMAALQADDGHWPAENSGCMFFIAPFVICFYITGHLNEIFSQEHRKELMRFMYVLPSGSI
;
A
#
# COMPACT_ATOMS: atom_id res chain seq x y z
N MET A 1 4.62 13.16 1.12
CA MET A 1 3.62 12.07 0.96
C MET A 1 3.74 10.98 2.02
N TRP A 2 2.79 10.03 2.06
CA TRP A 2 2.90 8.82 2.87
C TRP A 2 3.97 7.87 2.32
N ARG A 3 4.89 7.42 3.17
CA ARG A 3 5.95 6.45 2.83
C ARG A 3 5.79 5.18 3.65
N LEU A 4 5.93 4.03 2.99
CA LEU A 4 6.01 2.75 3.68
C LEU A 4 7.43 2.56 4.19
N ARG A 5 7.59 2.25 5.47
CA ARG A 5 8.88 1.90 6.10
C ARG A 5 8.85 0.44 6.52
N THR A 6 9.94 -0.27 6.31
CA THR A 6 10.07 -1.71 6.59
C THR A 6 11.19 -2.01 7.58
N GLY A 7 11.15 -3.17 8.24
CA GLY A 7 12.23 -3.63 9.10
C GLY A 7 12.56 -2.69 10.25
N THR A 8 13.85 -2.42 10.46
CA THR A 8 14.34 -1.50 11.51
C THR A 8 13.95 -0.04 11.26
N GLU A 9 13.76 0.40 10.01
CA GLU A 9 13.23 1.74 9.71
C GLU A 9 11.77 1.90 10.16
N ALA A 10 11.04 0.79 10.21
CA ALA A 10 9.67 0.72 10.71
C ALA A 10 9.57 0.85 12.25
N GLY A 11 10.69 0.95 12.98
CA GLY A 11 10.67 1.21 14.42
C GLY A 11 12.04 1.26 15.10
N GLN A 12 12.37 2.42 15.67
CA GLN A 12 13.28 2.56 16.82
C GLN A 12 12.48 3.13 18.00
N ASP A 13 11.42 2.44 18.38
CA ASP A 13 10.56 2.83 19.49
C ASP A 13 10.98 2.03 20.74
N PRO A 14 11.29 2.68 21.88
CA PRO A 14 11.65 2.01 23.13
C PRO A 14 10.61 1.00 23.63
N HIS A 15 9.36 1.11 23.18
CA HIS A 15 8.27 0.22 23.55
C HIS A 15 8.13 -0.99 22.61
N LEU A 16 8.97 -1.11 21.58
CA LEU A 16 8.97 -2.26 20.68
C LEU A 16 10.03 -3.29 21.09
N PHE A 17 9.64 -4.55 21.02
CA PHE A 17 10.51 -5.72 21.19
C PHE A 17 10.39 -6.64 19.99
N SER A 18 11.47 -7.32 19.62
CA SER A 18 11.50 -8.24 18.50
C SER A 18 12.47 -9.38 18.74
N THR A 19 12.06 -10.59 18.34
CA THR A 19 12.90 -11.80 18.34
C THR A 19 13.59 -12.03 17.00
N ASN A 20 13.18 -11.34 15.92
CA ASN A 20 13.67 -11.53 14.55
C ASN A 20 14.19 -10.23 13.93
N ASN A 21 14.70 -9.28 14.74
CA ASN A 21 15.16 -7.96 14.28
C ASN A 21 14.16 -7.18 13.38
N TYR A 22 12.87 -7.27 13.69
CA TYR A 22 11.78 -6.56 13.01
C TYR A 22 11.57 -6.94 11.54
N LEU A 23 12.16 -8.04 11.07
CA LEU A 23 11.96 -8.52 9.69
C LEU A 23 10.46 -8.75 9.43
N GLY A 24 9.95 -8.21 8.31
CA GLY A 24 8.54 -8.26 7.94
C GLY A 24 7.66 -7.19 8.57
N ARG A 25 8.21 -6.34 9.45
CA ARG A 25 7.48 -5.19 10.00
C ARG A 25 7.33 -4.13 8.93
N GLN A 26 6.14 -3.52 8.88
CA GLN A 26 5.86 -2.38 8.02
C GLN A 26 5.04 -1.32 8.76
N ILE A 27 5.29 -0.04 8.47
CA ILE A 27 4.51 1.08 9.00
C ILE A 27 4.43 2.20 7.96
N TRP A 28 3.29 2.85 7.88
CA TRP A 28 3.13 4.09 7.10
C TRP A 28 3.55 5.30 7.94
N LYS A 29 4.45 6.11 7.40
CA LYS A 29 4.83 7.41 7.99
C LYS A 29 4.58 8.52 6.99
N PHE A 30 3.96 9.61 7.45
CA PHE A 30 3.83 10.80 6.63
C PHE A 30 5.15 11.59 6.64
N ASP A 31 5.61 11.97 5.47
CA ASP A 31 6.79 12.83 5.29
C ASP A 31 6.41 14.00 4.38
N ALA A 32 6.43 15.23 4.91
CA ALA A 32 6.04 16.43 4.17
C ALA A 32 7.02 16.77 3.04
N ASN A 33 8.27 16.33 3.13
CA ASN A 33 9.34 16.64 2.19
C ASN A 33 9.65 15.49 1.23
N ALA A 34 8.99 14.34 1.39
CA ALA A 34 9.15 13.20 0.49
C ALA A 34 8.31 13.34 -0.78
N GLY A 35 8.92 12.93 -1.88
CA GLY A 35 8.31 12.82 -3.20
C GLY A 35 8.79 13.93 -4.14
N SER A 36 9.18 13.57 -5.38
CA SER A 36 9.30 14.55 -6.46
C SER A 36 7.91 15.08 -6.85
N GLN A 37 7.86 16.16 -7.65
CA GLN A 37 6.59 16.68 -8.14
C GLN A 37 5.83 15.65 -8.98
N GLU A 38 6.57 14.84 -9.74
CA GLU A 38 6.05 13.74 -10.55
C GLU A 38 5.50 12.61 -9.66
N GLU A 39 6.26 12.15 -8.66
CA GLU A 39 5.81 11.11 -7.73
C GLU A 39 4.55 11.54 -6.98
N LEU A 40 4.48 12.80 -6.54
CA LEU A 40 3.29 13.37 -5.89
C LEU A 40 2.09 13.41 -6.84
N ALA A 41 2.30 13.80 -8.11
CA ALA A 41 1.25 13.82 -9.12
C ALA A 41 0.71 12.40 -9.40
N GLU A 42 1.59 11.40 -9.49
CA GLU A 42 1.21 10.00 -9.68
C GLU A 42 0.44 9.45 -8.47
N VAL A 43 0.82 9.79 -7.24
CA VAL A 43 0.05 9.45 -6.03
C VAL A 43 -1.36 10.04 -6.08
N GLU A 44 -1.48 11.32 -6.44
CA GLU A 44 -2.79 11.98 -6.53
C GLU A 44 -3.63 11.44 -7.69
N GLU A 45 -3.01 11.06 -8.80
CA GLU A 45 -3.70 10.37 -9.89
C GLU A 45 -4.21 8.99 -9.46
N ALA A 46 -3.38 8.18 -8.81
CA ALA A 46 -3.81 6.89 -8.25
C ALA A 46 -4.98 7.05 -7.27
N ARG A 47 -4.92 8.11 -6.45
CA ARG A 47 -5.99 8.49 -5.51
C ARG A 47 -7.29 8.87 -6.21
N ARG A 48 -7.24 9.66 -7.29
CA ARG A 48 -8.43 10.04 -8.08
C ARG A 48 -9.00 8.82 -8.79
N ASN A 49 -8.17 8.03 -9.45
CA ASN A 49 -8.56 6.82 -10.16
C ASN A 49 -9.28 5.83 -9.24
N PHE A 50 -8.77 5.61 -8.02
CA PHE A 50 -9.45 4.79 -7.02
C PHE A 50 -10.82 5.37 -6.65
N THR A 51 -10.90 6.67 -6.38
CA THR A 51 -12.18 7.33 -6.08
C THR A 51 -13.18 7.13 -7.22
N ASP A 52 -12.79 7.35 -8.47
CA ASP A 52 -13.70 7.26 -9.62
C ASP A 52 -14.17 5.82 -9.89
N ASN A 53 -13.35 4.82 -9.55
CA ASN A 53 -13.62 3.40 -9.83
C ASN A 53 -14.04 2.58 -8.60
N ARG A 54 -14.20 3.21 -7.42
CA ARG A 54 -14.51 2.53 -6.14
C ARG A 54 -15.80 1.71 -6.13
N THR A 55 -16.72 1.96 -7.08
CA THR A 55 -17.94 1.17 -7.23
C THR A 55 -17.64 -0.20 -7.85
N SER A 56 -16.72 -0.24 -8.81
CA SER A 56 -16.33 -1.44 -9.56
C SER A 56 -15.20 -2.21 -8.87
N PHE A 57 -14.28 -1.51 -8.20
CA PHE A 57 -13.15 -2.10 -7.48
C PHE A 57 -13.11 -1.59 -6.05
N LYS A 58 -13.35 -2.48 -5.08
CA LYS A 58 -13.42 -2.11 -3.66
C LYS A 58 -12.06 -2.02 -2.99
N ALA A 59 -11.10 -2.83 -3.41
CA ALA A 59 -9.76 -2.88 -2.81
C ALA A 59 -8.83 -1.82 -3.41
N SER A 60 -7.97 -1.25 -2.57
CA SER A 60 -6.93 -0.27 -2.92
C SER A 60 -5.86 -0.84 -3.87
N ALA A 61 -5.82 -2.17 -3.99
CA ALA A 61 -4.81 -2.94 -4.70
C ALA A 61 -3.38 -2.65 -4.24
N ASP A 62 -3.15 -2.17 -3.02
CA ASP A 62 -1.79 -1.95 -2.50
C ASP A 62 -0.96 -0.98 -3.38
N LEU A 63 -1.63 -0.13 -4.16
CA LEU A 63 -1.01 0.56 -5.29
C LEU A 63 0.08 1.56 -4.85
N LEU A 64 -0.16 2.29 -3.75
CA LEU A 64 0.74 3.35 -3.30
C LEU A 64 2.13 2.84 -2.90
N TRP A 65 2.24 1.74 -2.16
CA TRP A 65 3.56 1.23 -1.79
C TRP A 65 4.22 0.52 -2.97
N ARG A 66 3.45 -0.16 -3.84
CA ARG A 66 3.98 -0.79 -5.05
C ARG A 66 4.65 0.25 -5.95
N MET A 67 4.03 1.41 -6.15
CA MET A 67 4.63 2.52 -6.90
C MET A 67 5.96 2.96 -6.28
N GLN A 68 6.00 3.19 -4.97
CA GLN A 68 7.22 3.61 -4.26
C GLN A 68 8.39 2.64 -4.45
N PHE A 69 8.14 1.35 -4.28
CA PHE A 69 9.19 0.34 -4.42
C PHE A 69 9.72 0.23 -5.85
N LEU A 70 8.85 0.40 -6.84
CA LEU A 70 9.24 0.37 -8.24
C LEU A 70 10.04 1.61 -8.63
N TRP A 71 9.67 2.80 -8.13
CA TRP A 71 10.43 4.03 -8.34
C TRP A 71 11.83 3.95 -7.72
N GLU A 72 11.93 3.51 -6.46
CA GLU A 72 13.20 3.39 -5.73
C GLU A 72 14.18 2.44 -6.43
N LYS A 73 13.66 1.33 -6.96
CA LYS A 73 14.45 0.37 -7.74
C LYS A 73 14.63 0.73 -9.20
N LYS A 74 14.06 1.86 -9.64
CA LYS A 74 14.01 2.29 -11.05
C LYS A 74 13.57 1.15 -11.97
N PHE A 75 12.56 0.41 -11.52
CA PHE A 75 12.15 -0.82 -12.17
C PHE A 75 11.47 -0.52 -13.49
N GLU A 76 11.96 -1.16 -14.55
CA GLU A 76 11.34 -1.12 -15.87
C GLU A 76 10.93 -2.53 -16.30
N GLN A 77 9.64 -2.72 -16.59
CA GLN A 77 9.14 -3.99 -17.09
C GLN A 77 9.45 -4.13 -18.60
N LYS A 78 10.54 -4.84 -18.91
CA LYS A 78 11.00 -5.06 -20.30
C LYS A 78 10.21 -6.16 -21.04
N ILE A 79 9.56 -7.06 -20.32
CA ILE A 79 8.77 -8.14 -20.94
C ILE A 79 7.39 -7.61 -21.28
N ARG A 80 7.06 -7.63 -22.58
CA ARG A 80 5.76 -7.20 -23.09
C ARG A 80 4.63 -8.05 -22.48
N ARG A 81 3.51 -7.41 -22.17
CA ARG A 81 2.32 -8.10 -21.69
C ARG A 81 1.72 -8.90 -22.83
N VAL A 82 1.60 -10.21 -22.64
CA VAL A 82 0.81 -11.08 -23.50
C VAL A 82 -0.68 -10.83 -23.18
N ARG A 83 -1.49 -10.56 -24.19
CA ARG A 83 -2.96 -10.43 -24.08
C ARG A 83 -3.56 -11.39 -25.08
N LEU A 84 -4.43 -12.28 -24.61
CA LEU A 84 -5.11 -13.29 -25.41
C LEU A 84 -6.60 -13.22 -25.07
N ASP A 85 -7.45 -13.26 -26.09
CA ASP A 85 -8.90 -13.18 -25.92
C ASP A 85 -9.53 -14.58 -25.76
N ASP A 86 -8.75 -15.64 -25.96
CA ASP A 86 -9.20 -17.02 -25.99
C ASP A 86 -8.23 -17.91 -25.19
N ALA A 87 -8.75 -18.54 -24.14
CA ALA A 87 -7.98 -19.40 -23.24
C ALA A 87 -7.50 -20.69 -23.92
N GLU A 88 -8.21 -21.17 -24.94
CA GLU A 88 -7.86 -22.40 -25.67
C GLU A 88 -6.61 -22.22 -26.56
N LYS A 89 -6.24 -20.97 -26.85
CA LYS A 89 -5.08 -20.61 -27.68
C LYS A 89 -3.81 -20.33 -26.88
N ILE A 90 -3.84 -20.48 -25.55
CA ILE A 90 -2.66 -20.22 -24.71
C ILE A 90 -1.57 -21.24 -25.03
N THR A 91 -0.44 -20.76 -25.55
CA THR A 91 0.73 -21.61 -25.78
C THR A 91 1.63 -21.70 -24.55
N HIS A 92 2.52 -22.69 -24.52
CA HIS A 92 3.56 -22.79 -23.49
C HIS A 92 4.44 -21.52 -23.41
N GLU A 93 4.80 -20.93 -24.56
CA GLU A 93 5.64 -19.73 -24.57
C GLU A 93 4.88 -18.49 -24.08
N ASP A 94 3.57 -18.40 -24.29
CA ASP A 94 2.73 -17.35 -23.71
C ASP A 94 2.71 -17.45 -22.18
N ALA A 95 2.49 -18.66 -21.66
CA ALA A 95 2.47 -18.92 -20.23
C ALA A 95 3.84 -18.63 -19.59
N LYS A 96 4.92 -19.10 -20.19
CA LYS A 96 6.31 -18.87 -19.75
C LYS A 96 6.69 -17.39 -19.79
N THR A 97 6.31 -16.66 -20.84
CA THR A 97 6.55 -15.21 -20.94
C THR A 97 5.79 -14.45 -19.88
N THR A 98 4.51 -14.79 -19.68
CA THR A 98 3.65 -14.18 -18.67
C THR A 98 4.16 -14.45 -17.25
N LEU A 99 4.56 -15.70 -16.96
CA LEU A 99 5.14 -16.09 -15.67
C LEU A 99 6.44 -15.33 -15.40
N ARG A 100 7.36 -15.30 -16.38
CA ARG A 100 8.63 -14.57 -16.22
C ARG A 100 8.40 -13.09 -15.97
N ARG A 101 7.44 -12.48 -16.69
CA ARG A 101 7.03 -11.09 -16.47
C ARG A 101 6.53 -10.86 -15.05
N GLY A 102 5.65 -11.74 -14.56
CA GLY A 102 5.10 -11.69 -13.21
C GLY A 102 6.16 -11.86 -12.13
N LEU A 103 7.06 -12.83 -12.29
CA LEU A 103 8.16 -13.06 -11.35
C LEU A 103 9.11 -11.88 -11.24
N LEU A 104 9.48 -11.24 -12.37
CA LEU A 104 10.31 -10.03 -12.34
C LEU A 104 9.62 -8.88 -11.61
N TYR A 105 8.30 -8.73 -11.80
CA TYR A 105 7.52 -7.72 -11.10
C TYR A 105 7.44 -8.00 -9.60
N MET A 106 7.14 -9.23 -9.20
CA MET A 106 7.11 -9.62 -7.79
C MET A 106 8.48 -9.48 -7.14
N ALA A 107 9.56 -9.90 -7.79
CA ALA A 107 10.92 -9.71 -7.29
C ALA A 107 11.24 -8.23 -7.06
N ALA A 108 10.83 -7.33 -7.97
CA ALA A 108 11.01 -5.90 -7.78
C ALA A 108 10.21 -5.33 -6.59
N LEU A 109 9.09 -5.96 -6.22
CA LEU A 109 8.29 -5.56 -5.06
C LEU A 109 8.76 -6.12 -3.72
N GLN A 110 9.79 -6.98 -3.71
CA GLN A 110 10.33 -7.52 -2.45
C GLN A 110 11.00 -6.41 -1.64
N ALA A 111 10.66 -6.26 -0.36
CA ALA A 111 11.33 -5.34 0.55
C ALA A 111 12.78 -5.79 0.82
N ASP A 112 13.61 -4.87 1.32
CA ASP A 112 15.04 -5.13 1.56
C ASP A 112 15.29 -6.20 2.63
N ASP A 113 14.34 -6.38 3.54
CA ASP A 113 14.31 -7.44 4.55
C ASP A 113 13.67 -8.75 4.05
N GLY A 114 13.35 -8.82 2.75
CA GLY A 114 12.92 -10.03 2.04
C GLY A 114 11.41 -10.31 2.04
N HIS A 115 10.60 -9.54 2.76
CA HIS A 115 9.14 -9.73 2.74
C HIS A 115 8.46 -8.99 1.58
N TRP A 116 7.20 -9.32 1.34
CA TRP A 116 6.32 -8.51 0.48
C TRP A 116 5.34 -7.75 1.37
N PRO A 117 5.39 -6.42 1.39
CA PRO A 117 4.36 -5.62 2.00
C PRO A 117 2.97 -6.01 1.51
N ALA A 118 2.01 -6.01 2.41
CA ALA A 118 0.62 -6.25 2.07
C ALA A 118 -0.29 -5.52 3.04
N GLU A 119 -1.30 -4.84 2.52
CA GLU A 119 -2.41 -4.37 3.32
C GLU A 119 -3.29 -5.57 3.72
N ASN A 120 -3.27 -5.95 5.00
CA ASN A 120 -4.26 -6.88 5.56
C ASN A 120 -5.41 -6.11 6.21
N SER A 121 -6.18 -5.42 5.37
CA SER A 121 -7.41 -4.73 5.77
C SER A 121 -8.61 -5.62 5.47
N GLY A 122 -9.59 -5.63 6.36
CA GLY A 122 -10.83 -6.39 6.14
C GLY A 122 -12.02 -5.81 6.88
N CYS A 123 -11.89 -5.63 8.19
CA CYS A 123 -13.01 -5.20 9.02
C CYS A 123 -12.95 -3.71 9.39
N MET A 124 -14.06 -3.00 9.21
CA MET A 124 -14.21 -1.57 9.51
C MET A 124 -14.16 -1.23 11.01
N PHE A 125 -14.23 -2.22 11.89
CA PHE A 125 -14.34 -1.98 13.33
C PHE A 125 -13.00 -1.75 14.03
N PHE A 126 -11.84 -1.79 13.36
CA PHE A 126 -10.58 -1.54 14.05
C PHE A 126 -10.39 -0.06 14.37
N ILE A 127 -10.71 0.85 13.45
CA ILE A 127 -10.42 2.28 13.60
C ILE A 127 -11.35 2.98 14.59
N ALA A 128 -12.66 2.72 14.54
CA ALA A 128 -13.63 3.45 15.34
C ALA A 128 -13.39 3.34 16.87
N PRO A 129 -13.11 2.16 17.45
CA PRO A 129 -12.73 2.03 18.85
C PRO A 129 -11.48 2.82 19.21
N PHE A 130 -10.45 2.84 18.35
CA PHE A 130 -9.24 3.64 18.62
C PHE A 130 -9.54 5.14 18.66
N VAL A 131 -10.36 5.65 17.74
CA VAL A 131 -10.78 7.06 17.74
C VAL A 131 -11.51 7.40 19.04
N ILE A 132 -12.45 6.56 19.49
CA ILE A 132 -13.19 6.77 20.75
C ILE A 132 -12.26 6.71 21.96
N CYS A 133 -11.42 5.68 22.06
CA CYS A 133 -10.48 5.51 23.18
C CYS A 133 -9.50 6.68 23.29
N PHE A 134 -8.89 7.10 22.18
CA PHE A 134 -7.95 8.22 22.19
C PHE A 134 -8.63 9.57 22.43
N TYR A 135 -9.90 9.72 22.01
CA TYR A 135 -10.69 10.90 22.37
C TYR A 135 -10.97 10.96 23.88
N ILE A 136 -11.50 9.88 24.47
CA ILE A 136 -11.84 9.81 25.91
C ILE A 136 -10.60 10.01 26.78
N THR A 137 -9.47 9.43 26.37
CA THR A 137 -8.22 9.54 27.14
C THR A 137 -7.46 10.85 26.88
N GLY A 138 -7.89 11.70 25.94
CA GLY A 138 -7.22 12.96 25.62
C GLY A 138 -6.00 12.87 24.69
N HIS A 139 -5.68 11.69 24.16
CA HIS A 139 -4.48 11.45 23.33
C HIS A 139 -4.75 11.50 21.82
N LEU A 140 -5.98 11.85 21.38
CA LEU A 140 -6.37 11.80 19.97
C LEU A 140 -5.40 12.56 19.04
N ASN A 141 -5.02 13.78 19.42
CA ASN A 141 -4.13 14.63 18.62
C ASN A 141 -2.64 14.27 18.77
N GLU A 142 -2.28 13.52 19.81
CA GLU A 142 -0.93 13.03 20.03
C GLU A 142 -0.66 11.82 19.13
N ILE A 143 -1.61 10.88 19.07
CA ILE A 143 -1.49 9.66 18.27
C ILE A 143 -1.81 9.93 16.80
N PHE A 144 -2.90 10.65 16.50
CA PHE A 144 -3.29 10.96 15.13
C PHE A 144 -2.91 12.39 14.73
N SER A 145 -1.80 12.49 14.00
CA SER A 145 -1.44 13.72 13.29
C SER A 145 -2.57 14.24 12.39
N GLN A 146 -2.45 15.48 11.93
CA GLN A 146 -3.43 16.05 11.00
C GLN A 146 -3.58 15.20 9.73
N GLU A 147 -2.49 14.63 9.24
CA GLU A 147 -2.48 13.78 8.04
C GLU A 147 -3.16 12.43 8.29
N HIS A 148 -2.94 11.81 9.46
CA HIS A 148 -3.71 10.61 9.83
C HIS A 148 -5.20 10.90 9.81
N ARG A 149 -5.64 12.02 10.42
CA ARG A 149 -7.05 12.40 10.45
C ARG A 149 -7.64 12.62 9.05
N LYS A 150 -6.88 13.26 8.15
CA LYS A 150 -7.30 13.42 6.74
C LYS A 150 -7.52 12.06 6.06
N GLU A 151 -6.60 11.11 6.23
CA GLU A 151 -6.74 9.77 5.63
C GLU A 151 -7.85 8.95 6.28
N LEU A 152 -8.03 9.05 7.59
CA LEU A 152 -9.14 8.40 8.29
C LEU A 152 -10.49 8.89 7.77
N MET A 153 -10.66 10.21 7.62
CA MET A 153 -11.88 10.78 7.05
C MET A 153 -12.08 10.36 5.60
N ARG A 154 -11.01 10.33 4.80
CA ARG A 154 -11.06 9.82 3.42
C ARG A 154 -11.50 8.35 3.39
N PHE A 155 -10.90 7.50 4.23
CA PHE A 155 -11.23 6.08 4.33
C PHE A 155 -12.70 5.89 4.67
N MET A 156 -13.22 6.64 5.67
CA MET A 156 -14.64 6.59 6.05
C MET A 156 -15.57 7.06 4.93
N TYR A 157 -15.17 8.06 4.12
CA TYR A 157 -15.99 8.56 3.02
C TYR A 157 -16.01 7.64 1.79
N VAL A 158 -14.88 6.97 1.53
CA VAL A 158 -14.72 6.12 0.34
C VAL A 158 -15.41 4.76 0.52
N LEU A 159 -15.57 4.29 1.76
CA LEU A 159 -16.28 3.05 2.04
C LEU A 159 -17.80 3.24 1.92
N PRO A 160 -18.51 2.40 1.13
CA PRO A 160 -19.96 2.49 1.01
C PRO A 160 -20.67 2.21 2.35
N SER A 161 -21.56 3.11 2.73
CA SER A 161 -22.63 2.84 3.68
C SER A 161 -23.62 1.82 3.08
N GLY A 162 -23.38 0.52 3.24
CA GLY A 162 -24.31 -0.47 2.68
C GLY A 162 -23.94 -1.95 2.76
N SER A 163 -23.07 -2.38 3.69
CA SER A 163 -22.80 -3.81 3.89
C SER A 163 -22.53 -4.08 5.37
N ILE A 164 -23.58 -3.92 6.18
CA ILE A 164 -23.79 -4.65 7.43
C ILE A 164 -25.19 -5.24 7.32
#